data_AF-A0A7G2CI48-F1
#
_entry.id   AF-A0A7G2CI48-F1
#
_cell.length_a   1.000
_cell.length_b   1.000
_cell.length_c   1.000
_cell.angle_alpha   90.00
_cell.angle_beta   90.00
_cell.angle_gamma   90.00
#
_symmetry.space_group_name_H-M   'P 1'
#
loop_
_entity.id
_entity.type
_entity.pdbx_description
1 polymer ?
#
loop_
_entity_poly.entity_id
_entity_poly.type
_entity_poly.pdbx_seq_one_letter_code
_entity_poly.pdbx_strand_id
1 'polypeptide(L)'
;MDHDRTLFLRIDTPDKYQARKKEITIVPSCPASGDGYQAYPASFTVSELMRALESADGGGGTYYVSVERISYGFILSPHLTLGSVYDTYAKEDSVVLRVTPEIFSG
;
A
#
# COMPACT_ATOMS: atom_id res chain seq x y z
N MET A 1 -7.04 -18.05 -5.76
CA MET A 1 -6.31 -17.07 -4.93
C MET A 1 -6.32 -17.63 -3.52
N ASP A 2 -5.15 -17.84 -2.92
CA ASP A 2 -5.05 -18.32 -1.55
C ASP A 2 -5.44 -17.19 -0.59
N HIS A 3 -6.61 -17.28 0.02
CA HIS A 3 -7.13 -16.27 0.94
C HIS A 3 -6.42 -16.30 2.30
N ASP A 4 -5.76 -17.42 2.66
CA ASP A 4 -5.04 -17.60 3.93
C ASP A 4 -3.59 -17.09 3.93
N ARG A 5 -3.12 -16.60 2.77
CA ARG A 5 -1.77 -16.05 2.66
C ARG A 5 -1.66 -14.74 3.44
N THR A 6 -0.61 -14.59 4.24
CA THR A 6 -0.27 -13.32 4.89
C THR A 6 0.73 -12.55 4.04
N LEU A 7 0.52 -11.25 3.89
CA LEU A 7 1.43 -10.29 3.26
C LEU A 7 1.98 -9.34 4.32
N PHE A 8 3.19 -8.86 4.09
CA PHE A 8 3.83 -7.90 4.99
C PHE A 8 3.97 -6.58 4.27
N LEU A 9 3.48 -5.52 4.90
CA LEU A 9 3.45 -4.17 4.36
C LEU A 9 4.33 -3.26 5.20
N ARG A 10 5.26 -2.55 4.57
CA ARG A 10 5.99 -1.44 5.18
C ARG A 10 5.49 -0.15 4.59
N ILE A 11 5.24 0.84 5.45
CA ILE A 11 4.81 2.18 5.05
C ILE A 11 5.97 3.13 5.30
N ASP A 12 6.55 3.63 4.24
CA ASP A 12 7.60 4.64 4.28
C ASP A 12 7.00 6.01 3.94
N THR A 13 7.24 6.99 4.82
CA THR A 13 6.93 8.39 4.53
C THR A 13 8.21 9.01 3.93
N PRO A 14 8.24 9.39 2.64
CA PRO A 14 9.37 10.09 2.05
C PRO A 14 9.62 11.42 2.78
N ASP A 15 10.82 11.97 2.58
CA ASP A 15 11.39 13.16 3.23
C ASP A 15 10.36 14.27 3.55
N LYS A 16 10.64 15.10 4.57
CA LYS A 16 9.70 16.07 5.19
C LYS A 16 8.97 17.01 4.22
N TYR A 17 9.51 17.22 3.01
CA TYR A 17 8.90 18.02 1.94
C TYR A 17 7.85 17.28 1.10
N GLN A 18 7.79 15.95 1.17
CA GLN A 18 6.79 15.07 0.57
C GLN A 18 6.00 14.30 1.62
N ALA A 19 5.96 14.78 2.87
CA ALA A 19 5.35 14.12 4.04
C ALA A 19 3.91 13.63 3.86
N ARG A 20 3.23 14.07 2.79
CA ARG A 20 1.88 13.64 2.43
C ARG A 20 1.86 12.38 1.57
N LYS A 21 2.87 12.12 0.75
CA LYS A 21 2.96 10.86 -0.01
C LYS A 21 3.40 9.75 0.93
N LYS A 22 2.97 8.52 0.66
CA LYS A 22 3.46 7.33 1.36
C LYS A 22 3.83 6.28 0.33
N GLU A 23 4.93 5.59 0.55
CA GLU A 23 5.32 4.43 -0.22
C GLU A 23 5.02 3.19 0.60
N ILE A 24 4.35 2.21 0.00
CA ILE A 24 3.95 0.98 0.65
C ILE A 24 4.63 -0.16 -0.07
N THR A 25 5.53 -0.83 0.62
CA THR A 25 6.21 -2.02 0.11
C THR A 25 5.48 -3.25 0.61
N ILE A 26 4.94 -4.05 -0.33
CA ILE A 26 4.28 -5.32 -0.07
C ILE A 26 5.25 -6.45 -0.39
N VAL A 27 5.46 -7.36 0.57
CA VAL A 27 6.28 -8.56 0.41
C VAL A 27 5.55 -9.82 0.89
N PRO A 28 5.87 -11.02 0.36
CA PRO A 28 5.18 -12.26 0.66
C PRO A 28 5.63 -12.90 1.98
N SER A 29 6.76 -12.46 2.54
CA SER A 29 7.36 -12.99 3.76
C SER A 29 7.94 -11.86 4.60
N CYS A 30 7.86 -11.99 5.92
CA CYS A 30 8.38 -10.97 6.84
C CYS A 30 9.90 -10.89 6.68
N PRO A 31 10.45 -9.72 6.32
CA PRO A 31 11.90 -9.54 6.34
C PRO A 31 12.40 -9.57 7.79
N ALA A 32 13.71 -9.77 7.97
CA ALA A 32 14.33 -9.93 9.27
C ALA A 32 13.97 -8.77 10.23
N SER A 33 13.85 -9.09 11.52
CA SER A 33 13.37 -8.19 12.58
C SER A 33 14.07 -6.81 12.57
N GLY A 34 13.27 -5.75 12.44
CA GLY A 34 13.71 -4.35 12.50
C GLY A 34 13.09 -3.43 11.46
N ASP A 35 12.47 -3.99 10.41
CA ASP A 35 12.10 -3.21 9.22
C ASP A 35 10.73 -2.49 9.25
N GLY A 36 9.99 -2.51 10.37
CA GLY A 36 8.73 -1.77 10.48
C GLY A 36 7.58 -2.31 9.62
N TYR A 37 7.65 -3.58 9.21
CA TYR A 37 6.57 -4.24 8.46
C TYR A 37 5.40 -4.64 9.38
N GLN A 38 4.19 -4.47 8.87
CA GLN A 38 2.93 -4.92 9.49
C GLN A 38 2.30 -6.03 8.65
N ALA A 39 1.71 -7.02 9.31
CA ALA A 39 1.10 -8.17 8.65
C ALA A 39 -0.37 -7.88 8.29
N TYR A 40 -0.75 -8.19 7.04
CA TYR A 40 -2.10 -8.08 6.53
C TYR A 40 -2.50 -9.37 5.80
N PRO A 41 -3.75 -9.81 5.89
CA PRO A 41 -4.20 -10.95 5.09
C PRO A 41 -4.22 -10.59 3.60
N ALA A 42 -3.93 -11.55 2.72
CA ALA A 42 -3.96 -11.35 1.27
C ALA A 42 -5.36 -10.96 0.77
N SER A 43 -6.41 -11.35 1.50
CA SER A 43 -7.80 -10.95 1.23
C SER A 43 -8.10 -9.49 1.55
N PHE A 44 -7.22 -8.78 2.27
CA PHE A 44 -7.39 -7.38 2.60
C PHE A 44 -7.46 -6.56 1.33
N THR A 45 -8.41 -5.63 1.24
CA THR A 45 -8.64 -4.84 0.04
C THR A 45 -7.85 -3.54 0.04
N VAL A 46 -7.66 -2.95 -1.13
CA VAL A 46 -7.04 -1.62 -1.27
C VAL A 46 -7.87 -0.57 -0.49
N SER A 47 -9.20 -0.69 -0.45
CA SER A 47 -10.07 0.20 0.34
C SER A 47 -9.82 0.12 1.83
N GLU A 48 -9.64 -1.09 2.36
CA GLU A 48 -9.35 -1.30 3.78
C GLU A 48 -7.96 -0.76 4.13
N LEU A 49 -6.98 -0.93 3.23
CA LEU A 49 -5.66 -0.31 3.37
C LEU A 49 -5.75 1.21 3.41
N MET A 50 -6.51 1.84 2.52
CA MET A 50 -6.73 3.29 2.53
C MET A 50 -7.32 3.77 3.85
N ARG A 51 -8.36 3.11 4.37
CA ARG A 51 -8.97 3.43 5.66
C ARG A 51 -8.03 3.28 6.84
N ALA A 52 -7.18 2.24 6.82
CA ALA A 52 -6.18 2.03 7.86
C ALA A 52 -5.16 3.18 7.89
N LEU A 53 -4.72 3.65 6.71
CA LEU A 53 -3.80 4.79 6.57
C LEU A 53 -4.44 6.11 7.01
N GLU A 54 -5.70 6.33 6.62
CA GLU A 54 -6.47 7.52 7.02
C GLU A 54 -6.65 7.59 8.55
N SER A 55 -6.95 6.45 9.17
CA SER A 55 -7.09 6.35 10.62
C SER A 55 -5.76 6.62 11.34
N ALA A 56 -4.63 6.17 10.78
CA ALA A 56 -3.31 6.41 11.33
C ALA A 56 -2.87 7.89 11.23
N ASP A 57 -3.36 8.63 10.23
CA ASP A 57 -3.03 10.05 10.01
C ASP A 57 -4.01 11.02 10.70
N GLY A 58 -5.01 10.51 11.45
CA GLY A 58 -5.94 11.34 12.21
C GLY A 58 -7.14 11.88 11.42
N GLY A 59 -7.50 11.27 10.28
CA GLY A 59 -8.80 11.49 9.60
C GLY A 59 -8.91 12.72 8.69
N GLY A 60 -7.81 13.16 8.07
CA GLY A 60 -7.75 14.47 7.39
C GLY A 60 -7.75 14.51 5.86
N GLY A 61 -7.88 13.39 5.14
CA GLY A 61 -7.82 13.41 3.67
C GLY A 61 -8.27 12.14 2.98
N THR A 62 -8.77 12.28 1.75
CA THR A 62 -9.07 11.14 0.86
C THR A 62 -7.76 10.63 0.29
N TYR A 63 -7.43 9.34 0.47
CA TYR A 63 -6.21 8.75 -0.09
C TYR A 63 -6.51 8.04 -1.42
N TYR A 64 -5.58 8.12 -2.37
CA TYR A 64 -5.57 7.26 -3.55
C TYR A 64 -4.32 6.40 -3.57
N VAL A 65 -4.45 5.14 -3.98
CA VAL A 65 -3.35 4.18 -4.09
C VAL A 65 -3.07 3.90 -5.57
N SER A 66 -1.82 4.12 -5.99
CA SER A 66 -1.31 3.73 -7.29
C SER A 66 -0.14 2.76 -7.15
N VAL A 67 0.16 1.97 -8.19
CA VAL A 67 1.36 1.12 -8.25
C VAL A 67 2.45 1.88 -9.00
N GLU A 68 3.66 1.99 -8.45
CA GLU A 68 4.77 2.70 -9.10
C GLU A 68 5.81 1.77 -9.73
N ARG A 69 5.47 0.50 -9.98
CA ARG A 69 6.36 -0.39 -10.74
C ARG A 69 6.14 -0.19 -12.24
N ILE A 70 7.05 0.57 -12.82
CA ILE A 70 7.42 0.55 -14.24
C ILE A 70 6.34 1.19 -15.16
N SER A 71 6.51 2.49 -15.39
CA SER A 71 5.98 3.23 -16.55
C SER A 71 4.51 3.64 -16.60
N TYR A 72 3.62 3.20 -15.71
CA TYR A 72 2.23 3.70 -15.75
C TYR A 72 1.61 3.88 -14.37
N GLY A 73 1.20 5.12 -14.09
CA GLY A 73 0.40 5.50 -12.93
C GLY A 73 -1.03 4.95 -13.00
N PHE A 74 -1.17 3.63 -12.87
CA PHE A 74 -2.46 2.98 -12.77
C PHE A 74 -3.01 3.15 -11.36
N ILE A 75 -4.20 3.74 -11.26
CA ILE A 75 -4.98 3.77 -10.03
C ILE A 75 -5.56 2.38 -9.82
N LEU A 76 -5.29 1.80 -8.64
CA LEU A 76 -5.84 0.49 -8.30
C LEU A 76 -7.33 0.61 -8.00
N SER A 77 -8.11 -0.36 -8.49
CA SER A 77 -9.51 -0.43 -8.11
C SER A 77 -9.64 -0.71 -6.60
N PRO A 78 -10.53 0.01 -5.89
CA PRO A 78 -10.67 -0.09 -4.44
C PRO A 78 -11.03 -1.50 -3.94
N HIS A 79 -11.65 -2.31 -4.79
CA HIS A 79 -12.10 -3.67 -4.49
C HIS A 79 -11.03 -4.76 -4.71
N LEU A 80 -9.88 -4.41 -5.28
CA LEU A 80 -8.80 -5.39 -5.45
C LEU A 80 -8.26 -5.80 -4.09
N THR A 81 -7.95 -7.09 -3.95
CA THR A 81 -7.27 -7.60 -2.76
C THR A 81 -5.76 -7.41 -2.89
N LEU A 82 -5.05 -7.24 -1.77
CA LEU A 82 -3.59 -7.12 -1.75
C LEU A 82 -2.92 -8.36 -2.35
N GLY A 83 -3.50 -9.54 -2.17
CA GLY A 83 -3.07 -10.77 -2.83
C GLY A 83 -3.16 -10.66 -4.35
N SER A 84 -4.29 -10.19 -4.89
CA SER A 84 -4.45 -9.96 -6.34
C SER A 84 -3.47 -8.91 -6.87
N VAL A 85 -3.27 -7.81 -6.14
CA VAL A 85 -2.30 -6.77 -6.48
C VAL A 85 -0.89 -7.36 -6.50
N TYR A 86 -0.52 -8.10 -5.46
CA TYR A 86 0.77 -8.78 -5.41
C TYR A 86 0.94 -9.74 -6.58
N ASP A 87 0.01 -10.68 -6.80
CA ASP A 87 0.15 -11.70 -7.84
C ASP A 87 0.19 -11.10 -9.26
N THR A 88 -0.48 -9.96 -9.46
CA THR A 88 -0.49 -9.26 -10.76
C THR A 88 0.81 -8.50 -11.04
N TYR A 89 1.40 -7.89 -10.01
CA TYR A 89 2.52 -6.94 -10.18
C TYR A 89 3.87 -7.45 -9.62
N ALA A 90 3.88 -8.53 -8.84
CA ALA A 90 5.09 -9.12 -8.29
C ALA A 90 5.78 -10.01 -9.32
N LYS A 91 6.71 -9.44 -10.08
CA LYS A 91 7.65 -10.22 -10.89
C LYS A 91 8.93 -10.61 -10.13
N GLU A 92 9.24 -9.96 -9.00
CA GLU A 92 10.51 -10.10 -8.26
C GLU A 92 10.31 -9.84 -6.76
N ASP A 93 9.45 -10.63 -6.12
CA ASP A 93 9.28 -10.70 -4.65
C ASP A 93 8.73 -9.48 -3.90
N SER A 94 8.57 -8.31 -4.54
CA SER A 94 7.95 -7.13 -3.91
C SER A 94 7.10 -6.29 -4.87
N VAL A 95 6.14 -5.56 -4.30
CA VAL A 95 5.32 -4.54 -4.98
C VAL A 95 5.40 -3.24 -4.19
N VAL A 96 5.73 -2.14 -4.86
CA VAL A 96 5.72 -0.79 -4.27
C VAL A 96 4.49 -0.05 -4.75
N LEU A 97 3.64 0.35 -3.80
CA LEU A 97 2.49 1.20 -4.01
C LEU A 97 2.83 2.62 -3.56
N ARG A 98 2.32 3.64 -4.25
CA ARG A 98 2.36 5.01 -3.81
C ARG A 98 0.96 5.45 -3.42
N VAL A 99 0.83 5.97 -2.21
CA VAL A 99 -0.41 6.55 -1.70
C VAL A 99 -0.24 8.05 -1.66
N THR A 100 -1.18 8.77 -2.28
CA THR A 100 -1.20 10.24 -2.27
C THR A 100 -2.54 10.72 -1.71
N PRO A 101 -2.55 11.56 -0.68
CA PRO A 101 -3.76 12.20 -0.20
C PRO A 101 -4.19 13.28 -1.19
N GLU A 102 -5.46 13.26 -1.54
CA GLU A 102 -6.14 14.37 -2.18
C GLU A 102 -6.32 15.47 -1.16
N ILE A 103 -5.56 16.55 -1.35
CA ILE A 103 -5.83 17.80 -0.67
C ILE A 103 -6.88 18.47 -1.53
N PHE A 104 -8.14 18.47 -1.10
CA PHE A 104 -9.09 19.42 -1.65
C PHE A 104 -8.60 20.82 -1.28
N SER A 105 -7.91 21.48 -2.20
CA SER A 105 -7.67 22.91 -2.17
C SER A 105 -9.00 23.61 -2.46
N GLY A 106 -9.86 23.69 -1.44
CA GLY A 106 -11.04 24.56 -1.45
C GLY A 106 -10.66 26.00 -1.18
#